data_AF-K1SEW6-F1
#
_entry.id   AF-K1SEW6-F1
#
_cell.length_a   1.000
_cell.length_b   1.000
_cell.length_c   1.000
_cell.angle_alpha   90.00
_cell.angle_beta   90.00
_cell.angle_gamma   90.00
#
_symmetry.space_group_name_H-M   'P 1'
#
loop_
_entity.id
_entity.type
_entity.pdbx_description
1 polymer ?
#
loop_
_entity_poly.entity_id
_entity_poly.type
_entity_poly.pdbx_seq_one_letter_code
_entity_poly.pdbx_strand_id
1 'polypeptide(L)'
;ATARLSAYEQKEKDEQASRIETLVENAIAEGKIDREAKTQWVEMAGSNFELAESTLASIPAREKISKEIADDPANIQATAEATKTAEQLMAEKVAEVVGADFKFRKL
;
A
#
# COMPACT_ATOMS: atom_id res chain seq x y z
N ALA A 1 51.33 -11.84 0.10
CA ALA A 1 50.55 -11.04 -0.87
C ALA A 1 49.03 -11.25 -0.76
N THR A 2 48.53 -12.00 0.22
CA THR A 2 47.12 -12.39 0.37
C THR A 2 46.22 -11.30 0.96
N ALA A 3 46.74 -10.43 1.85
CA ALA A 3 45.94 -9.40 2.51
C ALA A 3 45.34 -8.33 1.58
N ARG A 4 46.00 -8.05 0.44
CA ARG A 4 45.49 -7.07 -0.54
C ARG A 4 44.34 -7.65 -1.37
N LEU A 5 44.39 -8.95 -1.68
CA LEU A 5 43.35 -9.62 -2.46
C LEU A 5 42.05 -9.72 -1.63
N SER A 6 42.17 -10.14 -0.36
CA SER A 6 41.01 -10.25 0.53
C SER A 6 40.32 -8.91 0.81
N ALA A 7 41.09 -7.81 0.90
CA ALA A 7 40.51 -6.48 1.07
C ALA A 7 39.73 -6.01 -0.18
N TYR A 8 40.19 -6.37 -1.38
CA TYR A 8 39.48 -6.07 -2.62
C TYR A 8 38.21 -6.92 -2.75
N GLU A 9 38.30 -8.23 -2.52
CA GLU A 9 37.15 -9.14 -2.56
C GLU A 9 36.05 -8.75 -1.56
N GLN A 10 36.45 -8.28 -0.37
CA GLN A 10 35.50 -7.79 0.63
C GLN A 10 34.78 -6.53 0.13
N LYS A 11 35.53 -5.58 -0.43
CA LYS A 11 34.99 -4.33 -0.94
C LYS A 11 33.99 -4.55 -2.07
N GLU A 12 34.27 -5.50 -2.98
CA GLU A 12 33.34 -5.84 -4.05
C GLU A 12 32.06 -6.49 -3.53
N LYS A 13 32.15 -7.36 -2.51
CA LYS A 13 30.96 -7.94 -1.87
C LYS A 13 30.10 -6.88 -1.18
N ASP A 14 30.72 -5.96 -0.46
CA ASP A 14 30.02 -4.85 0.21
C ASP A 14 29.33 -3.94 -0.81
N GLU A 15 30.02 -3.64 -1.93
CA GLU A 15 29.46 -2.82 -3.00
C GLU A 15 28.31 -3.53 -3.73
N GLN A 16 28.42 -4.85 -3.93
CA GLN A 16 27.37 -5.66 -4.51
C GLN A 16 26.15 -5.75 -3.60
N ALA A 17 26.35 -5.93 -2.29
CA ALA A 17 25.26 -5.90 -1.31
C ALA A 17 24.52 -4.55 -1.32
N SER A 18 25.26 -3.44 -1.42
CA SER A 18 24.66 -2.11 -1.50
C SER A 18 23.86 -1.91 -2.79
N ARG A 19 24.34 -2.42 -3.92
CA ARG A 19 23.60 -2.40 -5.21
C ARG A 19 22.32 -3.22 -5.13
N ILE A 20 22.36 -4.41 -4.53
CA ILE A 20 21.19 -5.26 -4.31
C ILE A 20 20.15 -4.53 -3.47
N GLU A 21 20.56 -3.96 -2.34
CA GLU A 21 19.64 -3.28 -1.44
C GLU A 21 18.97 -2.08 -2.13
N THR A 22 19.74 -1.32 -2.90
CA THR A 22 19.26 -0.17 -3.69
C THR A 22 18.25 -0.61 -4.77
N LEU A 23 18.55 -1.68 -5.50
CA LEU A 23 17.68 -2.22 -6.53
C LEU A 23 16.31 -2.63 -5.97
N VAL A 24 16.32 -3.34 -4.84
CA VAL A 24 15.10 -3.83 -4.19
C VAL A 24 14.31 -2.68 -3.56
N GLU A 25 14.96 -1.74 -2.87
CA GLU A 25 14.29 -0.55 -2.32
C GLU A 25 13.67 0.31 -3.43
N ASN A 26 14.34 0.49 -4.57
CA ASN A 26 13.79 1.20 -5.73
C ASN A 26 12.54 0.49 -6.27
N ALA A 27 12.60 -0.83 -6.43
CA ALA A 27 11.44 -1.58 -6.91
C ALA A 27 10.25 -1.53 -5.93
N ILE A 28 10.49 -1.46 -4.62
CA ILE A 28 9.45 -1.23 -3.60
C ILE A 28 8.90 0.19 -3.73
N ALA A 29 9.76 1.19 -3.88
CA ALA A 29 9.37 2.61 -4.00
C ALA A 29 8.55 2.88 -5.27
N GLU A 30 8.90 2.22 -6.39
CA GLU A 30 8.14 2.22 -7.64
C GLU A 30 6.85 1.39 -7.54
N GLY A 31 6.63 0.65 -6.44
CA GLY A 31 5.45 -0.19 -6.26
C GLY A 31 5.43 -1.41 -7.19
N LYS A 32 6.59 -1.84 -7.69
CA LYS A 32 6.74 -3.07 -8.49
C LYS A 32 6.63 -4.30 -7.59
N ILE A 33 7.17 -4.23 -6.37
CA ILE A 33 7.15 -5.32 -5.39
C ILE A 33 6.69 -4.83 -4.02
N ASP A 34 6.10 -5.72 -3.23
CA ASP A 34 5.73 -5.42 -1.85
C ASP A 34 6.95 -5.42 -0.92
N ARG A 35 6.89 -4.60 0.13
CA ARG A 35 7.97 -4.53 1.14
C ARG A 35 8.21 -5.87 1.84
N GLU A 36 7.18 -6.70 1.96
CA GLU A 36 7.27 -8.04 2.53
C GLU A 36 8.11 -8.99 1.68
N ALA A 37 8.15 -8.77 0.35
CA ALA A 37 8.99 -9.55 -0.56
C ALA A 37 10.46 -9.11 -0.56
N LYS A 38 10.81 -8.01 0.14
CA LYS A 38 12.18 -7.44 0.15
C LYS A 38 13.24 -8.50 0.43
N THR A 39 13.08 -9.27 1.49
CA THR A 39 14.06 -10.27 1.92
C THR A 39 14.33 -11.30 0.82
N GLN A 40 13.26 -11.80 0.20
CA GLN A 40 13.36 -12.81 -0.86
C GLN A 40 14.06 -12.27 -2.11
N TRP A 41 13.80 -11.01 -2.46
CA TRP A 41 14.48 -10.33 -3.56
C TRP A 41 15.95 -10.04 -3.28
N VAL A 42 16.30 -9.67 -2.04
CA VAL A 42 17.69 -9.48 -1.61
C VAL A 42 18.46 -10.81 -1.69
N GLU A 43 17.88 -11.91 -1.21
CA GLU A 43 18.49 -13.24 -1.32
C GLU A 43 18.65 -13.70 -2.77
N MET A 44 17.64 -13.44 -3.62
CA MET A 44 17.69 -13.75 -5.05
C MET A 44 18.78 -12.95 -5.77
N ALA A 45 18.87 -11.66 -5.50
CA ALA A 45 19.88 -10.79 -6.11
C ALA A 45 21.29 -11.06 -5.57
N GLY A 46 21.42 -11.54 -4.33
CA GLY A 46 22.67 -12.06 -3.78
C GLY A 46 23.14 -13.36 -4.45
N SER A 47 22.20 -14.18 -4.95
CA SER A 47 22.51 -15.39 -5.70
C SER A 47 22.78 -15.11 -7.19
N ASN A 48 21.98 -14.22 -7.80
CA ASN A 48 22.13 -13.78 -9.18
C ASN A 48 21.56 -12.37 -9.37
N PHE A 49 22.46 -11.38 -9.39
CA PHE A 49 22.10 -9.97 -9.49
C PHE A 49 21.41 -9.64 -10.81
N GLU A 50 21.96 -10.06 -11.94
CA GLU A 50 21.41 -9.74 -13.27
C GLU A 50 20.00 -10.32 -13.45
N LEU A 51 19.76 -11.53 -12.95
CA LEU A 51 18.44 -12.14 -13.01
C LEU A 51 17.43 -11.36 -12.16
N ALA A 52 17.81 -10.96 -10.94
CA ALA A 52 16.93 -10.18 -10.08
C ALA A 52 16.63 -8.81 -10.67
N GLU A 53 17.64 -8.13 -11.24
CA GLU A 53 17.48 -6.85 -11.93
C GLU A 53 16.54 -6.98 -13.14
N SER A 54 16.77 -7.96 -14.02
CA SER A 54 15.91 -8.16 -15.20
C SER A 54 14.48 -8.53 -14.80
N THR A 55 14.30 -9.31 -13.73
CA THR A 55 12.97 -9.70 -13.27
C THR A 55 12.25 -8.50 -12.66
N LEU A 56 12.92 -7.69 -11.84
CA LEU A 56 12.36 -6.46 -11.28
C LEU A 56 12.06 -5.41 -12.36
N ALA A 57 12.91 -5.28 -13.37
CA ALA A 57 12.68 -4.39 -14.50
C ALA A 57 11.49 -4.81 -15.37
N SER A 58 11.20 -6.12 -15.44
CA SER A 58 10.07 -6.65 -16.18
C SER A 58 8.74 -6.56 -15.43
N ILE A 59 8.76 -6.30 -14.11
CA ILE A 59 7.53 -6.11 -13.33
C ILE A 59 7.02 -4.68 -13.57
N PRO A 60 5.83 -4.50 -14.16
CA PRO A 60 5.23 -3.17 -14.27
C PRO A 60 4.94 -2.63 -12.87
N ALA A 61 5.16 -1.33 -12.67
CA ALA A 61 4.75 -0.65 -11.45
C ALA A 61 3.24 -0.84 -11.27
N ARG A 62 2.78 -1.13 -10.04
CA ARG A 62 1.34 -1.20 -9.76
C ARG A 62 0.70 0.11 -10.20
N GLU A 63 -0.21 0.05 -11.17
CA GLU A 63 -1.11 1.17 -11.43
C GLU A 63 -1.86 1.45 -10.13
N LYS A 64 -1.74 2.69 -9.62
CA LYS A 64 -2.54 3.14 -8.48
C LYS A 64 -3.97 3.29 -8.98
N ILE A 65 -4.69 2.17 -9.09
CA ILE A 65 -6.15 2.14 -9.33
C ILE A 65 -6.85 3.05 -8.31
N SER A 66 -6.24 3.27 -7.13
CA SER A 66 -6.61 4.26 -6.12
C SER A 66 -6.89 5.68 -6.63
N LYS A 67 -6.27 6.13 -7.73
CA LYS A 67 -6.62 7.43 -8.34
C LYS A 67 -7.95 7.37 -9.09
N GLU A 68 -8.18 6.29 -9.82
CA GLU A 68 -9.40 6.10 -10.62
C GLU A 68 -10.65 5.87 -9.74
N ILE A 69 -10.52 5.15 -8.61
CA ILE A 69 -11.61 5.00 -7.60
C ILE A 69 -11.77 6.20 -6.66
N ALA A 70 -10.81 7.12 -6.59
CA ALA A 70 -10.95 8.36 -5.82
C ALA A 70 -11.72 9.44 -6.60
N ASP A 71 -11.63 9.43 -7.93
CA ASP A 71 -12.41 10.29 -8.82
C ASP A 71 -13.77 9.67 -9.20
N ASP A 72 -14.09 8.47 -8.70
CA ASP A 72 -15.39 7.84 -8.90
C ASP A 72 -16.44 8.43 -7.91
N PRO A 73 -17.41 9.23 -8.39
CA PRO A 73 -18.38 9.89 -7.53
C PRO A 73 -19.27 8.89 -6.76
N ALA A 74 -19.40 7.63 -7.23
CA ALA A 74 -20.19 6.62 -6.52
C ALA A 74 -19.51 6.16 -5.21
N ASN A 75 -18.18 6.14 -5.16
CA ASN A 75 -17.43 5.71 -3.98
C ASN A 75 -17.34 6.81 -2.90
N ILE A 76 -17.30 8.08 -3.31
CA ILE A 76 -17.41 9.25 -2.41
C ILE A 76 -18.81 9.31 -1.77
N GLN A 77 -19.87 9.11 -2.57
CA GLN A 77 -21.25 9.11 -2.09
C GLN A 77 -21.51 8.00 -1.07
N ALA A 78 -21.06 6.76 -1.35
CA ALA A 78 -21.22 5.63 -0.46
C ALA A 78 -20.53 5.83 0.91
N THR A 79 -19.38 6.52 0.94
CA THR A 79 -18.67 6.85 2.18
C THR A 79 -19.40 7.93 2.99
N ALA A 80 -19.98 8.93 2.32
CA ALA A 80 -20.79 9.96 2.97
C ALA A 80 -22.09 9.38 3.55
N GLU A 81 -22.72 8.44 2.85
CA GLU A 81 -23.93 7.75 3.32
C GLU A 81 -23.64 6.76 4.46
N ALA A 82 -22.49 6.07 4.45
CA ALA A 82 -22.07 5.16 5.53
C ALA A 82 -21.71 5.89 6.84
N THR A 83 -21.45 7.21 6.79
CA THR A 83 -21.13 8.01 7.99
C THR A 83 -22.40 8.50 8.70
N LYS A 84 -23.59 8.42 8.07
CA LYS A 84 -24.86 8.61 8.77
C LYS A 84 -25.27 7.30 9.43
N THR A 85 -25.15 7.24 10.76
CA THR A 85 -25.56 6.06 11.52
C THR A 85 -27.08 5.84 11.39
N ALA A 86 -27.51 4.57 11.43
CA ALA A 86 -28.93 4.21 11.39
C ALA A 86 -29.73 4.92 12.50
N GLU A 87 -29.11 5.23 13.63
CA GLU A 87 -29.68 6.02 14.72
C GLU A 87 -30.03 7.47 14.32
N GLN A 88 -29.21 8.14 13.49
CA GLN A 88 -29.52 9.49 13.00
C GLN A 88 -30.67 9.48 12.00
N LEU A 89 -30.70 8.48 11.11
CA LEU A 89 -31.80 8.29 10.16
C LEU A 89 -33.12 7.93 10.88
N MET A 90 -33.05 7.12 11.94
CA MET A 90 -34.21 6.81 12.78
C MET A 90 -34.66 8.03 13.60
N ALA A 91 -33.75 8.83 14.15
CA ALA A 91 -34.10 10.04 14.90
C ALA A 91 -34.80 11.09 14.03
N GLU A 92 -34.34 11.29 12.78
CA GLU A 92 -34.97 12.19 11.81
C GLU A 92 -36.37 11.70 11.41
N LYS A 93 -36.52 10.40 11.12
CA LYS A 93 -37.82 9.80 10.81
C LYS A 93 -38.79 9.79 11.99
N VAL A 94 -38.31 9.56 13.21
CA VAL A 94 -39.16 9.57 14.41
C VAL A 94 -39.66 10.99 14.67
N ALA A 95 -38.83 12.02 14.50
CA ALA A 95 -39.25 13.42 14.62
C ALA A 95 -40.31 13.82 13.56
N GLU A 96 -40.16 13.34 12.32
CA GLU A 96 -41.15 13.54 11.26
C GLU A 96 -42.48 12.85 11.57
N VAL A 97 -42.45 11.59 12.02
CA VAL A 97 -43.65 10.77 12.25
C VAL A 97 -44.41 11.19 13.51
N VAL A 98 -43.74 11.65 14.56
CA VAL A 98 -44.42 12.06 15.79
C VAL A 98 -44.97 13.49 15.71
N GLY A 99 -44.43 14.33 14.81
CA GLY A 99 -44.79 15.74 14.70
C GLY A 99 -44.46 16.52 15.99
N ALA A 100 -44.15 17.81 15.87
CA ALA A 100 -43.78 18.65 17.02
C ALA A 100 -44.91 18.85 18.06
N ASP A 101 -46.09 18.23 17.88
CA ASP A 101 -47.29 18.40 18.72
C ASP A 101 -47.81 17.08 19.33
N PHE A 102 -46.96 16.05 19.48
CA PHE A 102 -47.38 14.79 20.10
C PHE A 102 -47.72 14.98 21.59
N LYS A 103 -49.01 15.11 21.90
CA LYS A 103 -49.54 15.14 23.27
C LYS A 103 -50.05 13.75 23.65
N PHE A 104 -49.31 13.06 24.52
CA PHE A 104 -49.80 11.85 25.18
C PHE A 104 -51.08 12.20 25.98
N ARG A 105 -52.23 11.68 25.54
CA ARG A 105 -53.42 11.61 26.41
C ARG A 105 -53.12 10.56 27.49
N LYS A 106 -52.98 11.00 28.74
CA LYS A 106 -52.99 10.10 29.89
C LYS A 106 -54.33 9.38 29.92
N LEU A 107 -54.28 8.06 29.99
CA LEU A 107 -55.39 7.22 30.44
C LEU A 107 -55.51 7.32 31.97
#